data_AF-A0A6G8AQS7-F1
#
_entry.id   AF-A0A6G8AQS7-F1
#
_cell.length_a   1.000
_cell.length_b   1.000
_cell.length_c   1.000
_cell.angle_alpha   90.00
_cell.angle_beta   90.00
_cell.angle_gamma   90.00
#
_symmetry.space_group_name_H-M   'P 1'
#
loop_
_entity.id
_entity.type
_entity.pdbx_description
1 polymer ?
#
loop_
_entity_poly.entity_id
_entity_poly.type
_entity_poly.pdbx_seq_one_letter_code
_entity_poly.pdbx_strand_id
1 'polypeptide(L)'
;MKKFLTQETLLYLIFGVLTTAVYFITRFTVLNITNNSMLGVIFGQVTAILFAYITNKVFVFKDKEWAPMAVLKQLMGFVVGRLFVFALDIGITFIAVEKFSDFFISILFLDKINYDFVLFSNPLFNKLIGSPELLNEFIFALIVQVLAIVINYIISKKAVFKK
;
A
#
# COMPACT_ATOMS: atom_id res chain seq x y z
N MET A 1 -0.35 -21.30 -19.90
CA MET A 1 -0.02 -19.88 -19.70
C MET A 1 -0.96 -19.25 -18.68
N LYS A 2 -0.37 -18.64 -17.64
CA LYS A 2 -0.90 -17.59 -16.73
C LYS A 2 -2.23 -17.85 -15.98
N LYS A 3 -2.15 -18.55 -14.84
CA LYS A 3 -3.17 -18.54 -13.76
C LYS A 3 -2.73 -17.71 -12.53
N PHE A 4 -1.87 -16.70 -12.74
CA PHE A 4 -1.37 -15.83 -11.65
C PHE A 4 -2.34 -14.70 -11.26
N LEU A 5 -3.46 -14.54 -11.98
CA LEU A 5 -4.58 -13.68 -11.60
C LEU A 5 -5.75 -14.56 -11.15
N THR A 6 -5.59 -15.21 -10.00
CA THR A 6 -6.72 -15.83 -9.32
C THR A 6 -7.74 -14.75 -8.97
N GLN A 7 -9.04 -15.05 -9.09
CA GLN A 7 -10.14 -14.16 -8.71
C GLN A 7 -9.93 -13.56 -7.30
N GLU A 8 -9.29 -14.30 -6.39
CA GLU A 8 -8.88 -13.85 -5.06
C GLU A 8 -7.95 -12.61 -5.10
N THR A 9 -6.91 -12.62 -5.93
CA THR A 9 -5.93 -11.53 -6.02
C THR A 9 -6.57 -10.26 -6.58
N LEU A 10 -7.45 -10.40 -7.58
CA LEU A 10 -8.18 -9.29 -8.17
C LEU A 10 -9.15 -8.66 -7.15
N LEU A 11 -9.92 -9.49 -6.43
CA LEU A 11 -10.81 -9.03 -5.37
C LEU A 11 -10.03 -8.35 -4.25
N TYR A 12 -8.89 -8.90 -3.83
CA TYR A 12 -8.03 -8.30 -2.81
C TYR A 12 -7.54 -6.90 -3.22
N LEU A 13 -7.15 -6.73 -4.49
CA LEU A 13 -6.76 -5.42 -5.02
C LEU A 13 -7.92 -4.42 -5.04
N ILE A 14 -9.10 -4.85 -5.51
CA ILE A 14 -10.32 -4.02 -5.54
C ILE A 14 -10.70 -3.58 -4.13
N PHE A 15 -10.71 -4.50 -3.17
CA PHE A 15 -10.98 -4.17 -1.77
C PHE A 15 -9.89 -3.29 -1.15
N GLY A 16 -8.64 -3.40 -1.60
CA GLY A 16 -7.57 -2.46 -1.24
C GLY A 16 -7.87 -1.02 -1.69
N VAL A 17 -8.34 -0.85 -2.93
CA VAL A 17 -8.75 0.48 -3.44
C VAL A 17 -9.97 1.00 -2.66
N LEU A 18 -10.99 0.16 -2.43
CA LEU A 18 -12.16 0.53 -1.64
C LEU A 18 -11.80 0.91 -0.20
N THR A 19 -10.86 0.20 0.42
CA THR A 19 -10.35 0.51 1.76
C THR A 19 -9.77 1.92 1.81
N THR A 20 -9.07 2.33 0.74
CA THR A 20 -8.50 3.68 0.64
C THR A 20 -9.60 4.73 0.55
N ALA A 21 -10.68 4.47 -0.19
CA ALA A 21 -11.84 5.35 -0.22
C ALA A 21 -12.51 5.47 1.17
N VAL A 22 -12.72 4.34 1.86
CA VAL A 22 -13.28 4.31 3.23
C VAL A 22 -12.41 5.09 4.22
N TYR A 23 -11.08 4.97 4.12
CA TYR A 23 -10.12 5.75 4.91
C TYR A 23 -10.36 7.26 4.72
N PHE A 24 -10.38 7.73 3.47
CA PHE A 24 -10.53 9.17 3.18
C PHE A 24 -11.89 9.70 3.64
N ILE A 25 -12.98 8.98 3.35
CA ILE A 25 -14.33 9.37 3.79
C ILE A 25 -14.35 9.53 5.30
N THR A 26 -13.90 8.50 6.04
CA THR A 26 -13.91 8.51 7.50
C THR A 26 -13.03 9.64 8.06
N ARG A 27 -11.82 9.81 7.50
CA ARG A 27 -10.88 10.85 7.93
C ARG A 27 -11.49 12.25 7.77
N PHE A 28 -12.08 12.56 6.62
CA PHE A 28 -12.65 13.87 6.36
C PHE A 28 -13.92 14.12 7.17
N THR A 29 -14.77 13.10 7.38
CA THR A 29 -15.93 13.21 8.27
C THR A 29 -15.51 13.53 9.70
N VAL A 30 -14.53 12.80 10.25
CA VAL A 30 -14.05 13.04 11.62
C VAL A 30 -13.34 14.39 11.73
N LEU A 31 -12.56 14.77 10.72
CA LEU A 31 -11.92 16.09 10.66
C LEU A 31 -12.96 17.22 10.71
N ASN A 32 -14.02 17.12 9.91
CA ASN A 32 -15.08 18.15 9.87
C ASN A 32 -15.87 18.25 11.18
N ILE A 33 -15.98 17.16 11.95
CA ILE A 33 -16.71 17.16 13.23
C ILE A 33 -15.82 17.64 14.38
N THR A 34 -14.55 17.24 14.39
CA THR A 34 -13.66 17.44 15.56
C THR A 34 -12.64 18.55 15.37
N ASN A 35 -12.47 19.08 14.15
CA ASN A 35 -11.37 19.96 13.71
C ASN A 35 -9.97 19.43 14.08
N ASN A 36 -9.85 18.14 14.41
CA ASN A 36 -8.61 17.52 14.82
C ASN A 36 -8.13 16.52 13.76
N SER A 37 -7.10 16.92 13.02
CA SER A 37 -6.49 16.12 11.96
C SER A 37 -5.93 14.79 12.47
N MET A 38 -5.42 14.74 13.69
CA MET A 38 -4.84 13.52 14.27
C MET A 38 -5.93 12.50 14.58
N LEU A 39 -7.06 12.93 15.14
CA LEU A 39 -8.22 12.05 15.36
C LEU A 39 -8.75 11.52 14.02
N GLY A 40 -8.85 12.36 12.98
CA GLY A 40 -9.25 11.93 11.65
C GLY A 40 -8.35 10.84 11.06
N VAL A 41 -7.04 10.95 11.25
CA VAL A 41 -6.08 9.91 10.81
C VAL A 41 -6.28 8.62 11.59
N ILE A 42 -6.39 8.69 12.92
CA ILE A 42 -6.54 7.51 13.78
C ILE A 42 -7.83 6.75 13.43
N PHE A 43 -8.98 7.43 13.45
CA PHE A 43 -10.26 6.80 13.14
C PHE A 43 -10.34 6.32 11.70
N GLY A 44 -9.78 7.07 10.76
CA GLY A 44 -9.66 6.64 9.36
C GLY A 44 -8.89 5.34 9.23
N GLN A 45 -7.73 5.22 9.87
CA GLN A 45 -6.91 4.01 9.83
C GLN A 45 -7.62 2.81 10.47
N VAL A 46 -8.24 3.00 11.63
CA VAL A 46 -8.96 1.91 12.33
C VAL A 46 -10.11 1.38 11.46
N THR A 47 -10.95 2.26 10.93
CA THR A 47 -12.08 1.86 10.07
C THR A 47 -11.61 1.21 8.78
N ALA A 48 -10.54 1.71 8.17
CA ALA A 48 -9.94 1.12 6.98
C ALA A 48 -9.40 -0.31 7.24
N ILE A 49 -8.70 -0.52 8.36
CA ILE A 49 -8.21 -1.85 8.75
C ILE A 49 -9.37 -2.82 8.98
N LEU A 50 -10.41 -2.39 9.70
CA LEU A 50 -11.59 -3.22 9.95
C LEU A 50 -12.33 -3.59 8.66
N PHE A 51 -12.55 -2.61 7.78
CA PHE A 51 -13.19 -2.83 6.48
C PHE A 51 -12.38 -3.79 5.60
N ALA A 52 -11.06 -3.57 5.50
CA ALA A 52 -10.18 -4.44 4.74
C ALA A 52 -10.18 -5.87 5.28
N TYR A 53 -10.18 -6.03 6.61
CA TYR A 53 -10.22 -7.32 7.25
C TYR A 53 -11.53 -8.07 6.96
N ILE A 54 -12.69 -7.42 7.15
CA ILE A 54 -14.01 -8.04 6.90
C ILE A 54 -14.16 -8.42 5.43
N THR A 55 -13.84 -7.49 4.52
CA THR A 55 -13.99 -7.74 3.08
C THR A 55 -13.06 -8.85 2.59
N ASN A 56 -11.81 -8.85 3.01
CA ASN A 56 -10.88 -9.91 2.67
C ASN A 56 -11.31 -11.26 3.25
N LYS A 57 -11.75 -11.30 4.51
CA LYS A 57 -12.23 -12.53 5.14
C LYS A 57 -13.44 -13.14 4.41
N VAL A 58 -14.47 -12.33 4.16
CA VAL A 58 -15.76 -12.78 3.63
C VAL A 58 -15.71 -13.01 2.12
N PHE A 59 -15.15 -12.07 1.36
CA PHE A 59 -15.23 -12.08 -0.10
C PHE A 59 -13.98 -12.68 -0.76
N VAL A 60 -12.78 -12.40 -0.26
CA VAL A 60 -11.52 -12.87 -0.87
C VAL A 60 -11.23 -14.31 -0.46
N PHE A 61 -11.19 -14.58 0.84
CA PHE A 61 -10.78 -15.89 1.35
C PHE A 61 -11.96 -16.83 1.63
N LYS A 62 -13.20 -16.28 1.71
CA LYS A 62 -14.44 -17.01 2.01
C LYS A 62 -14.32 -17.86 3.27
N ASP A 63 -13.63 -17.32 4.28
CA ASP A 63 -13.45 -17.99 5.57
C ASP A 63 -14.74 -17.84 6.40
N LYS A 64 -15.28 -18.97 6.85
CA LYS A 64 -16.54 -19.04 7.63
C LYS A 64 -16.29 -19.08 9.14
N GLU A 65 -15.04 -19.02 9.59
CA GLU A 65 -14.72 -19.12 11.01
C GLU A 65 -14.91 -17.77 11.73
N TRP A 66 -16.03 -17.60 12.43
CA TRP A 66 -16.37 -16.36 13.16
C TRP A 66 -16.02 -16.40 14.65
N ALA A 67 -15.22 -17.36 15.10
CA ALA A 67 -14.81 -17.45 16.50
C ALA A 67 -14.05 -16.16 16.92
N PRO A 68 -14.42 -15.50 18.03
CA PRO A 68 -13.85 -14.19 18.41
C PRO A 68 -12.33 -14.20 18.53
N MET A 69 -11.78 -15.29 19.09
CA MET A 69 -10.33 -15.47 19.26
C MET A 69 -9.60 -15.64 17.91
N ALA A 70 -10.21 -16.36 16.95
CA ALA A 70 -9.68 -16.50 15.60
C ALA A 70 -9.72 -15.16 14.86
N VAL A 71 -10.82 -14.42 14.99
CA VAL A 71 -10.99 -13.09 14.37
C VAL A 71 -9.95 -12.11 14.89
N LEU A 72 -9.73 -12.05 16.22
CA LEU A 72 -8.75 -11.15 16.81
C LEU A 72 -7.33 -11.50 16.37
N LYS A 73 -6.97 -12.79 16.35
CA LYS A 73 -5.67 -13.26 15.85
C LYS A 73 -5.45 -12.88 14.39
N GLN A 74 -6.49 -13.02 13.57
CA GLN A 74 -6.43 -12.68 12.15
C GLN A 74 -6.26 -11.17 11.94
N LEU A 75 -7.01 -10.35 12.68
CA LEU A 75 -6.88 -8.90 12.65
C LEU A 75 -5.49 -8.44 13.10
N MET A 76 -4.98 -9.00 14.20
CA MET A 76 -3.63 -8.70 14.67
C MET A 76 -2.57 -9.10 13.64
N GLY A 77 -2.71 -10.26 12.99
CA GLY A 77 -1.83 -10.67 11.89
C GLY A 77 -1.85 -9.71 10.71
N PHE A 78 -3.03 -9.15 10.38
CA PHE A 78 -3.17 -8.15 9.32
C PHE A 78 -2.55 -6.80 9.70
N VAL A 79 -2.73 -6.34 10.94
CA VAL A 79 -2.10 -5.11 11.45
C VAL A 79 -0.58 -5.24 11.47
N VAL A 80 -0.05 -6.37 11.97
CA VAL A 80 1.38 -6.66 11.98
C VAL A 80 1.94 -6.73 10.56
N GLY A 81 1.22 -7.35 9.62
CA GLY A 81 1.60 -7.37 8.20
C GLY A 81 1.73 -5.95 7.61
N ARG A 82 0.78 -5.06 7.92
CA ARG A 82 0.85 -3.65 7.50
C ARG A 82 2.02 -2.92 8.14
N LEU A 83 2.26 -3.10 9.44
CA LEU A 83 3.40 -2.47 10.12
C LEU A 83 4.73 -2.97 9.57
N PHE A 84 4.84 -4.26 9.26
CA PHE A 84 6.03 -4.85 8.67
C PHE A 84 6.31 -4.26 7.28
N VAL A 85 5.29 -4.19 6.43
CA VAL A 85 5.40 -3.57 5.10
C VAL A 85 5.72 -2.08 5.20
N PHE A 86 5.14 -1.36 6.15
CA PHE A 86 5.44 0.04 6.41
C PHE A 86 6.90 0.24 6.85
N ALA A 87 7.44 -0.65 7.68
CA ALA A 87 8.85 -0.62 8.04
C ALA A 87 9.77 -0.91 6.84
N LEU A 88 9.37 -1.84 5.95
CA LEU A 88 10.10 -2.11 4.71
C LEU A 88 10.07 -0.90 3.77
N ASP A 89 8.95 -0.20 3.68
CA ASP A 89 8.82 1.03 2.88
C ASP A 89 9.82 2.10 3.33
N ILE A 90 9.83 2.41 4.63
CA ILE A 90 10.80 3.35 5.21
C ILE A 90 12.24 2.87 4.96
N GLY A 91 12.53 1.59 5.18
CA GLY A 91 13.88 1.05 5.01
C GLY A 91 14.37 1.10 3.55
N ILE A 92 13.51 0.73 2.59
CA ILE A 92 13.84 0.78 1.16
C ILE A 92 14.00 2.22 0.70
N THR A 93 13.10 3.12 1.09
CA THR A 93 13.20 4.55 0.76
C THR A 93 14.48 5.15 1.32
N PHE A 94 14.79 4.90 2.59
CA PHE A 94 16.04 5.39 3.20
C PHE A 94 17.30 4.88 2.47
N ILE A 95 17.32 3.61 2.07
CA ILE A 95 18.47 3.02 1.38
C ILE A 95 18.54 3.53 -0.07
N ALA A 96 17.46 3.39 -0.83
CA ALA A 96 17.47 3.57 -2.28
C ALA A 96 17.24 5.01 -2.74
N VAL A 97 16.57 5.82 -1.93
CA VAL A 97 16.22 7.21 -2.26
C VAL A 97 17.09 8.20 -1.51
N GLU A 98 17.34 8.00 -0.21
CA GLU A 98 18.15 8.97 0.56
C GLU A 98 19.66 8.67 0.50
N LYS A 99 20.07 7.42 0.81
CA LYS A 99 21.50 7.11 1.05
C LYS A 99 22.26 6.70 -0.21
N PHE A 100 21.63 5.96 -1.11
CA PHE A 100 22.27 5.41 -2.31
C PHE A 100 21.58 5.86 -3.61
N SER A 101 20.95 7.04 -3.63
CA SER A 101 20.23 7.56 -4.79
C SER A 101 21.06 7.52 -6.07
N ASP A 102 22.29 8.04 -6.04
CA ASP A 102 23.18 8.11 -7.21
C ASP A 102 23.51 6.72 -7.79
N PHE A 103 23.70 5.72 -6.92
CA PHE A 103 23.94 4.35 -7.33
C PHE A 103 22.72 3.77 -8.08
N PHE A 104 21.52 4.03 -7.58
CA PHE A 104 20.28 3.56 -8.19
C PHE A 104 19.87 4.33 -9.45
N ILE A 105 20.16 5.63 -9.50
CA ILE A 105 19.99 6.45 -10.72
C ILE A 105 20.90 5.90 -11.82
N SER A 106 22.16 5.58 -11.50
CA SER A 106 23.12 5.07 -12.47
C SER A 106 22.79 3.65 -12.94
N ILE A 107 22.42 2.73 -12.04
CA ILE A 107 22.08 1.35 -12.43
C ILE A 107 20.80 1.27 -13.27
N LEU A 108 19.84 2.16 -13.03
CA LEU A 108 18.60 2.26 -13.78
C LEU A 108 18.71 3.18 -15.02
N PHE A 109 19.88 3.78 -15.26
CA PHE A 109 20.17 4.72 -16.35
C PHE A 109 19.20 5.91 -16.41
N LEU A 110 18.74 6.39 -15.25
CA LEU A 110 17.76 7.49 -15.17
C LEU A 110 18.39 8.83 -15.57
N ASP A 111 19.69 8.99 -15.35
CA ASP A 111 20.50 10.13 -15.77
C ASP A 111 20.50 10.35 -17.30
N LYS A 112 20.20 9.29 -18.08
CA LYS A 112 20.18 9.35 -19.54
C LYS A 112 18.81 9.65 -20.14
N ILE A 113 17.79 9.80 -19.30
CA ILE A 113 16.42 10.06 -19.74
C ILE A 113 16.26 11.55 -20.09
N ASN A 114 15.51 11.83 -21.15
CA ASN A 114 15.18 13.20 -21.53
C ASN A 114 13.96 13.70 -20.76
N TYR A 115 14.20 14.53 -19.73
CA TYR A 115 13.17 15.13 -18.87
C TYR A 115 12.48 16.35 -19.49
N ASP A 116 12.99 16.86 -20.62
CA ASP A 116 12.33 17.90 -21.42
C ASP A 116 11.21 17.33 -22.31
N PHE A 117 11.05 16.01 -22.32
CA PHE A 117 9.95 15.37 -23.04
C PHE A 117 8.60 15.74 -22.40
N VAL A 118 7.60 15.99 -23.25
CA VAL A 118 6.26 16.51 -22.90
C VAL A 118 5.59 15.77 -21.73
N LEU A 119 5.86 14.46 -21.57
CA LEU A 119 5.33 13.69 -20.43
C LEU A 119 5.91 14.13 -19.08
N PHE A 120 7.22 14.39 -19.00
CA PHE A 120 7.92 14.76 -17.77
C PHE A 120 7.83 16.26 -17.48
N SER A 121 7.61 17.09 -18.50
CA SER A 121 7.48 18.55 -18.36
C SER A 121 6.06 19.02 -18.03
N ASN A 122 5.07 18.13 -18.03
CA ASN A 122 3.70 18.49 -17.68
C ASN A 122 3.63 18.88 -16.18
N PRO A 123 2.98 20.00 -15.79
CA PRO A 123 2.92 20.46 -14.40
C PRO A 123 2.40 19.42 -13.38
N LEU A 124 1.62 18.42 -13.82
CA LEU A 124 1.22 17.29 -12.98
C LEU A 124 2.36 16.29 -12.72
N PHE A 125 3.12 15.94 -13.75
CA PHE A 125 4.15 14.91 -13.68
C PHE A 125 5.52 15.47 -13.28
N ASN A 126 5.78 16.74 -13.54
CA ASN A 126 7.05 17.39 -13.24
C ASN A 126 7.40 17.30 -11.74
N LYS A 127 6.41 17.40 -10.85
CA LYS A 127 6.59 17.25 -9.40
C LYS A 127 6.87 15.82 -8.93
N LEU A 128 6.59 14.82 -9.77
CA LEU A 128 6.68 13.40 -9.41
C LEU A 128 7.83 12.67 -10.12
N ILE A 129 8.14 13.05 -11.36
CA ILE A 129 9.09 12.36 -12.24
C ILE A 129 9.96 13.34 -13.07
N GLY A 130 9.95 14.63 -12.73
CA GLY A 130 10.61 15.68 -13.51
C GLY A 130 12.13 15.78 -13.34
N SER A 131 12.73 14.96 -12.47
CA SER A 131 14.18 14.85 -12.31
C SER A 131 14.61 13.39 -12.12
N PRO A 132 15.90 13.08 -12.31
CA PRO A 132 16.45 11.74 -12.01
C PRO A 132 16.15 11.26 -10.60
N GLU A 133 16.24 12.14 -9.61
CA GLU A 133 15.98 11.83 -8.20
C GLU A 133 14.50 11.57 -7.95
N LEU A 134 13.62 12.42 -8.49
CA LEU A 134 12.16 12.27 -8.36
C LEU A 134 11.69 10.99 -9.07
N LEU A 135 12.23 10.69 -10.25
CA LEU A 135 11.91 9.47 -10.97
C LEU A 135 12.42 8.23 -10.22
N ASN A 136 13.60 8.29 -9.60
CA ASN A 136 14.11 7.23 -8.75
C ASN A 136 13.17 6.98 -7.55
N GLU A 137 12.80 8.04 -6.82
CA GLU A 137 11.86 7.97 -5.71
C GLU A 137 10.52 7.35 -6.16
N PHE A 138 9.98 7.81 -7.27
CA PHE A 138 8.72 7.30 -7.83
C PHE A 138 8.80 5.81 -8.18
N ILE A 139 9.89 5.37 -8.82
CA ILE A 139 10.10 3.95 -9.17
C ILE A 139 10.16 3.09 -7.91
N PHE A 140 10.96 3.49 -6.92
CA PHE A 140 11.07 2.72 -5.68
C PHE A 140 9.77 2.72 -4.88
N ALA A 141 9.05 3.85 -4.80
CA ALA A 141 7.73 3.91 -4.19
C ALA A 141 6.73 2.97 -4.88
N LEU A 142 6.74 2.87 -6.22
CA LEU A 142 5.91 1.90 -6.94
C LEU A 142 6.30 0.45 -6.64
N ILE A 143 7.60 0.14 -6.62
CA ILE A 143 8.11 -1.20 -6.31
C ILE A 143 7.69 -1.59 -4.89
N VAL A 144 7.87 -0.69 -3.92
CA VAL A 144 7.46 -0.90 -2.53
C VAL A 144 5.96 -1.11 -2.44
N GLN A 145 5.14 -0.31 -3.11
CA GLN A 145 3.68 -0.45 -3.07
C GLN A 145 3.22 -1.79 -3.68
N VAL A 146 3.88 -2.27 -4.74
CA VAL A 146 3.59 -3.59 -5.30
C VAL A 146 4.03 -4.71 -4.34
N LEU A 147 5.24 -4.61 -3.79
CA LEU A 147 5.74 -5.56 -2.78
C LEU A 147 4.84 -5.58 -1.55
N ALA A 148 4.37 -4.42 -1.10
CA ALA A 148 3.42 -4.25 -0.01
C ALA A 148 2.15 -5.06 -0.23
N ILE A 149 1.55 -4.94 -1.42
CA ILE A 149 0.34 -5.69 -1.78
C ILE A 149 0.62 -7.19 -1.81
N VAL A 150 1.73 -7.60 -2.43
CA VAL A 150 2.11 -9.03 -2.56
C VAL A 150 2.42 -9.65 -1.19
N ILE A 151 3.22 -8.99 -0.36
CA ILE A 151 3.58 -9.44 0.99
C ILE A 151 2.33 -9.50 1.85
N ASN A 152 1.47 -8.48 1.83
CA ASN A 152 0.23 -8.49 2.59
C ASN A 152 -0.71 -9.61 2.12
N TYR A 153 -0.78 -9.91 0.82
CA TYR A 153 -1.52 -11.06 0.31
C TYR A 153 -0.92 -12.38 0.80
N ILE A 154 0.41 -12.54 0.77
CA ILE A 154 1.09 -13.76 1.24
C ILE A 154 0.87 -13.96 2.74
N ILE A 155 1.02 -12.91 3.54
CA ILE A 155 0.76 -12.93 4.99
C ILE A 155 -0.71 -13.27 5.24
N SER A 156 -1.63 -12.60 4.54
CA SER A 156 -3.06 -12.88 4.67
C SER A 156 -3.38 -14.34 4.32
N LYS A 157 -2.80 -14.87 3.24
CA LYS A 157 -3.07 -16.23 2.79
C LYS A 157 -2.42 -17.31 3.67
N LYS A 158 -1.18 -17.12 4.14
CA LYS A 158 -0.43 -18.15 4.87
C LYS A 158 -0.55 -18.06 6.38
N ALA A 159 -0.59 -16.84 6.92
CA ALA A 159 -0.53 -16.60 8.36
C ALA A 159 -1.90 -16.32 8.99
N VAL A 160 -2.79 -15.66 8.24
CA VAL A 160 -4.08 -15.16 8.75
C VAL A 160 -5.20 -16.15 8.42
N PHE A 161 -5.44 -16.42 7.13
CA PHE A 161 -6.49 -17.30 6.65
C PHE A 161 -5.87 -18.65 6.28
N LYS A 162 -5.45 -19.42 7.29
CA LYS A 162 -4.95 -20.79 7.08
C LYS A 162 -6.03 -21.60 6.36
N LYS A 163 -5.82 -21.86 5.07
CA LYS A 163 -6.37 -23.03 4.37
C LYS A 163 -5.24 -24.02 4.16
#